data_AF-A0A2H0BJV3-F1
#
_entry.id   AF-A0A2H0BJV3-F1
#
_cell.length_a   1.000
_cell.length_b   1.000
_cell.length_c   1.000
_cell.angle_alpha   90.00
_cell.angle_beta   90.00
_cell.angle_gamma   90.00
#
_symmetry.space_group_name_H-M   'P 1'
#
loop_
_entity.id
_entity.type
_entity.pdbx_description
1 polymer ?
#
loop_
_entity_poly.entity_id
_entity_poly.type
_entity_poly.pdbx_seq_one_letter_code
_entity_poly.pdbx_strand_id
1 'polypeptide(L)'
;MDNDIRELLDESFLLLKLFEEEPGEFKDYSFIVFPAAKAYEGFLKKLFLDKGFITQDDYYGKRFRIGKALNPFLEKEMREESVYDKVVEYCGGKTLADFFWETWRECRNTVFHWFPNGKNIVTLPEARQKLEMIVKAIDEAFKECNTR
;
A
#
# COMPACT_ATOMS: atom_id res chain seq x y z
N MET A 1 -3.88 -14.66 1.86
CA MET A 1 -4.47 -13.33 1.67
C MET A 1 -5.98 -13.47 1.81
N ASP A 2 -6.59 -12.61 2.61
CA ASP A 2 -8.02 -12.68 2.91
C ASP A 2 -8.85 -12.37 1.65
N ASN A 3 -10.05 -12.95 1.55
CA ASN A 3 -10.87 -12.87 0.33
C ASN A 3 -11.29 -11.42 0.01
N ASP A 4 -11.63 -10.63 1.02
CA ASP A 4 -12.01 -9.23 0.88
C ASP A 4 -10.86 -8.36 0.34
N ILE A 5 -9.62 -8.64 0.74
CA ILE A 5 -8.41 -8.00 0.18
C ILE A 5 -8.26 -8.37 -1.31
N ARG A 6 -8.47 -9.64 -1.65
CA ARG A 6 -8.40 -10.11 -3.04
C ARG A 6 -9.47 -9.45 -3.91
N GLU A 7 -10.71 -9.40 -3.45
CA GLU A 7 -11.83 -8.78 -4.16
C GLU A 7 -11.53 -7.32 -4.52
N LEU A 8 -10.98 -6.54 -3.59
CA LEU A 8 -10.58 -5.15 -3.84
C LEU A 8 -9.45 -4.99 -4.88
N LEU A 9 -8.49 -5.92 -4.91
CA LEU A 9 -7.46 -5.93 -5.96
C LEU A 9 -8.09 -6.25 -7.32
N ASP A 10 -8.92 -7.30 -7.38
CA ASP A 10 -9.59 -7.73 -8.60
C ASP A 10 -10.50 -6.62 -9.17
N GLU A 11 -11.21 -5.89 -8.31
CA GLU A 11 -12.01 -4.71 -8.70
C GLU A 11 -11.15 -3.64 -9.40
N SER A 12 -9.96 -3.36 -8.88
CA SER A 12 -9.06 -2.36 -9.47
C SER A 12 -8.53 -2.79 -10.84
N PHE A 13 -8.18 -4.07 -10.98
CA PHE A 13 -7.76 -4.62 -12.27
C PHE A 13 -8.91 -4.71 -13.27
N LEU A 14 -10.14 -4.97 -12.81
CA LEU A 14 -11.33 -4.93 -13.65
C LEU A 14 -11.59 -3.50 -14.18
N LEU A 15 -11.50 -2.49 -13.31
CA LEU A 15 -11.61 -1.09 -13.71
C LEU A 15 -10.51 -0.71 -14.71
N LEU A 16 -9.26 -1.09 -14.44
CA LEU A 16 -8.15 -0.84 -15.36
C LEU A 16 -8.44 -1.44 -16.74
N LYS A 17 -8.83 -2.71 -16.80
CA LYS A 17 -9.15 -3.39 -18.05
C LYS A 17 -10.28 -2.67 -18.81
N LEU A 18 -11.36 -2.31 -18.12
CA LEU A 18 -12.50 -1.62 -18.72
C LEU A 18 -12.09 -0.30 -19.37
N PHE A 19 -11.26 0.50 -18.69
CA PHE A 19 -10.80 1.80 -19.21
C PHE A 19 -9.68 1.69 -20.25
N GLU A 20 -9.00 0.56 -20.35
CA GLU A 20 -8.06 0.30 -21.45
C GLU A 20 -8.75 -0.17 -22.73
N GLU A 21 -9.83 -0.95 -22.58
CA GLU A 21 -10.65 -1.40 -23.72
C GLU A 21 -11.52 -0.26 -24.26
N GLU A 22 -12.14 0.52 -23.37
CA GLU A 22 -12.95 1.68 -23.72
C GLU A 22 -12.52 2.92 -22.91
N PRO A 23 -11.49 3.66 -23.38
CA PRO A 23 -11.02 4.85 -22.70
C PRO A 23 -12.11 5.92 -22.60
N GLY A 24 -12.48 6.28 -21.37
CA GLY A 24 -13.36 7.41 -21.10
C GLY A 24 -12.61 8.76 -21.14
N GLU A 25 -13.34 9.87 -21.18
CA GLU A 25 -12.76 11.22 -21.11
C GLU A 25 -12.53 11.67 -19.66
N PHE A 26 -11.86 10.85 -18.86
CA PHE A 26 -11.51 11.20 -17.48
C PHE A 26 -10.18 11.93 -17.42
N LYS A 27 -10.15 13.04 -16.66
CA LYS A 27 -8.92 13.77 -16.38
C LYS A 27 -8.04 13.04 -15.37
N ASP A 28 -8.64 12.29 -14.45
CA ASP A 28 -7.93 11.60 -13.36
C ASP A 28 -8.50 10.19 -13.18
N TYR A 29 -7.60 9.22 -13.23
CA TYR A 29 -7.84 7.78 -13.09
C TYR A 29 -7.48 7.26 -11.69
N SER A 30 -7.26 8.15 -10.72
CA SER A 30 -7.02 7.82 -9.31
C SER A 30 -8.05 6.84 -8.73
N PHE A 31 -9.30 6.91 -9.20
CA PHE A 31 -10.37 6.01 -8.80
C PHE A 31 -10.13 4.53 -9.13
N ILE A 32 -9.30 4.23 -10.14
CA ILE A 32 -8.87 2.85 -10.45
C ILE A 32 -7.94 2.32 -9.36
N VAL A 33 -7.15 3.19 -8.73
CA VAL A 33 -6.14 2.81 -7.73
C VAL A 33 -6.74 2.65 -6.33
N PHE A 34 -7.85 3.33 -6.04
CA PHE A 34 -8.42 3.38 -4.68
C PHE A 34 -8.72 2.01 -4.05
N PRO A 35 -9.36 1.05 -4.74
CA PRO A 35 -9.67 -0.24 -4.12
C PRO A 35 -8.39 -1.03 -3.83
N ALA A 36 -7.41 -1.05 -4.74
CA ALA A 36 -6.12 -1.70 -4.54
C ALA A 36 -5.29 -1.04 -3.43
N ALA A 37 -5.31 0.29 -3.34
CA ALA A 37 -4.66 1.01 -2.24
C ALA A 37 -5.25 0.64 -0.87
N LYS A 38 -6.57 0.45 -0.81
CA LYS A 38 -7.26 -0.05 0.39
C LYS A 38 -6.90 -1.50 0.70
N ALA A 39 -6.86 -2.36 -0.33
CA ALA A 39 -6.42 -3.75 -0.21
C ALA A 39 -4.99 -3.83 0.34
N TYR A 40 -4.09 -2.97 -0.15
CA TYR A 40 -2.71 -2.90 0.31
C TYR A 40 -2.58 -2.49 1.78
N GLU A 41 -3.35 -1.50 2.24
CA GLU A 41 -3.39 -1.15 3.68
C GLU A 41 -3.89 -2.33 4.53
N GLY A 42 -4.94 -3.03 4.09
CA GLY A 42 -5.46 -4.23 4.76
C GLY A 42 -4.43 -5.35 4.82
N PHE A 43 -3.76 -5.62 3.71
CA PHE A 43 -2.69 -6.60 3.60
C PHE A 43 -1.55 -6.30 4.58
N LEU A 44 -1.04 -5.07 4.59
CA LEU A 44 0.04 -4.68 5.49
C LEU A 44 -0.37 -4.83 6.96
N LYS A 45 -1.58 -4.39 7.33
CA LYS A 45 -2.10 -4.60 8.70
C LYS A 45 -2.11 -6.07 9.09
N LYS A 46 -2.60 -6.94 8.20
CA LYS A 46 -2.66 -8.39 8.45
C LYS A 46 -1.26 -8.99 8.56
N LEU A 47 -0.35 -8.63 7.65
CA LEU A 47 1.05 -9.04 7.69
C LEU A 47 1.70 -8.67 9.02
N PHE A 48 1.52 -7.43 9.46
CA PHE A 48 2.12 -6.95 10.71
C PHE A 48 1.54 -7.65 11.93
N LEU A 49 0.24 -7.95 11.92
CA LEU A 49 -0.38 -8.74 12.98
C LEU A 49 0.19 -10.17 13.01
N ASP A 50 0.27 -10.81 11.85
CA ASP A 50 0.74 -12.20 11.73
C ASP A 50 2.21 -12.36 12.12
N LYS A 51 3.00 -11.30 11.94
CA LYS A 51 4.40 -11.24 12.39
C LYS A 51 4.57 -10.75 13.83
N GLY A 52 3.48 -10.42 14.52
CA GLY A 52 3.53 -9.89 15.89
C GLY A 52 4.14 -8.49 15.99
N PHE A 53 4.20 -7.75 14.88
CA PHE A 53 4.70 -6.38 14.86
C PHE A 53 3.70 -5.39 15.45
N ILE A 54 2.41 -5.73 15.41
CA ILE A 54 1.31 -4.99 16.01
C ILE A 54 0.42 -5.93 16.83
N THR A 55 -0.37 -5.38 17.74
CA THR A 55 -1.31 -6.15 18.56
C THR A 55 -2.66 -6.35 17.87
N GLN A 56 -3.52 -7.22 18.42
CA GLN A 56 -4.92 -7.34 17.98
C GLN A 56 -5.68 -6.01 18.16
N ASP A 57 -5.39 -5.28 19.25
CA ASP A 57 -6.00 -3.97 19.52
C ASP A 57 -5.59 -2.92 18.48
N ASP A 58 -4.35 -2.97 17.98
CA ASP A 58 -3.90 -2.12 16.87
C ASP A 58 -4.61 -2.48 15.56
N TYR A 59 -4.79 -3.78 15.31
CA TYR A 59 -5.39 -4.29 14.09
C TYR A 59 -6.86 -3.87 13.97
N TYR A 60 -7.66 -4.09 15.02
CA TYR A 60 -9.09 -3.69 15.06
C TYR A 60 -9.29 -2.21 15.43
N GLY A 61 -8.28 -1.59 16.04
CA GLY A 61 -8.32 -0.21 16.49
C GLY A 61 -8.32 0.81 15.35
N LYS A 62 -8.87 1.99 15.63
CA LYS A 62 -8.89 3.13 14.70
C LYS A 62 -7.64 4.02 14.77
N ARG A 63 -6.76 3.77 15.75
CA ARG A 63 -5.60 4.62 16.05
C ARG A 63 -4.37 4.24 15.23
N PHE A 64 -4.18 2.95 14.93
CA PHE A 64 -3.02 2.49 14.18
C PHE A 64 -3.05 3.03 12.74
N ARG A 65 -1.93 3.62 12.31
CA ARG A 65 -1.77 4.23 10.97
C ARG A 65 -0.56 3.60 10.28
N ILE A 66 -0.79 2.92 9.16
CA ILE A 66 0.28 2.38 8.30
C ILE A 66 1.27 3.48 7.92
N GLY A 67 0.73 4.64 7.54
CA GLY A 67 1.47 5.86 7.22
C GLY A 67 2.47 6.32 8.30
N LYS A 68 2.18 6.08 9.58
CA LYS A 68 3.11 6.41 10.67
C LYS A 68 4.04 5.24 10.95
N ALA A 69 3.49 4.03 11.00
CA ALA A 69 4.21 2.82 11.39
C ALA A 69 5.35 2.45 10.43
N LEU A 70 5.19 2.75 9.13
CA LEU A 70 6.18 2.45 8.08
C LEU A 70 7.09 3.63 7.73
N ASN A 71 6.98 4.79 8.39
CA ASN A 71 7.71 5.99 7.96
C ASN A 71 9.20 5.94 8.39
N PRO A 72 10.17 5.85 7.45
CA PRO A 72 11.60 5.78 7.77
C PRO A 72 12.18 7.09 8.32
N PHE A 73 11.44 8.19 8.20
CA PHE A 73 11.89 9.54 8.55
C PHE A 73 11.41 10.03 9.92
N LEU A 74 10.70 9.21 10.69
CA LEU A 74 10.34 9.57 12.06
C LEU A 74 11.60 9.72 12.91
N GLU A 75 11.61 10.61 13.90
CA GLU A 75 12.72 10.69 14.86
C GLU A 75 12.83 9.40 15.67
N LYS A 76 14.03 9.04 16.13
CA LYS A 76 14.28 7.74 16.77
C LYS A 76 13.45 7.57 18.05
N GLU A 77 13.26 8.66 18.78
CA GLU A 77 12.41 8.77 19.96
C GLU A 77 10.91 8.55 19.65
N MET A 78 10.49 8.77 18.40
CA MET A 78 9.15 8.46 17.92
C MET A 78 9.04 7.06 17.28
N ARG A 79 10.15 6.31 17.23
CA ARG A 79 10.29 5.00 16.57
C ARG A 79 10.48 3.82 17.53
N GLU A 80 10.28 3.99 18.84
CA GLU A 80 10.47 2.91 19.83
C GLU A 80 9.63 1.64 19.55
N GLU A 81 8.56 1.75 18.75
CA GLU A 81 7.73 0.62 18.27
C GLU A 81 7.52 0.64 16.74
N SER A 82 8.48 1.19 16.00
CA SER A 82 8.43 1.34 14.54
C SER A 82 8.29 0.00 13.84
N VAL A 83 7.19 -0.19 13.11
CA VAL A 83 7.00 -1.39 12.26
C VAL A 83 8.02 -1.41 11.13
N TYR A 84 8.43 -0.23 10.63
CA TYR A 84 9.50 -0.13 9.64
C TYR A 84 10.77 -0.85 10.12
N ASP A 85 11.25 -0.58 11.34
CA ASP A 85 12.48 -1.18 11.85
C ASP A 85 12.32 -2.70 12.06
N LYS A 86 11.12 -3.16 12.46
CA LYS A 86 10.80 -4.59 12.55
C LYS A 86 10.83 -5.28 11.17
N VAL A 87 10.35 -4.62 10.11
CA VAL A 87 10.46 -5.15 8.74
C VAL A 87 11.92 -5.24 8.31
N VAL A 88 12.74 -4.24 8.66
CA VAL A 88 14.19 -4.27 8.38
C VAL A 88 14.88 -5.43 9.10
N GLU A 89 14.52 -5.70 10.36
CA GLU A 89 15.16 -6.73 11.17
C GLU A 89 14.70 -8.16 10.82
N TYR A 90 13.40 -8.35 10.57
CA TYR A 90 12.79 -9.70 10.51
C TYR A 90 12.35 -10.14 9.10
N CYS A 91 12.42 -9.27 8.10
CA CYS A 91 12.12 -9.62 6.70
C CYS A 91 13.33 -9.33 5.78
N GLY A 92 13.10 -8.92 4.53
CA GLY A 92 14.10 -8.62 3.49
C GLY A 92 14.87 -7.31 3.68
N GLY A 93 15.06 -6.85 4.91
CA GLY A 93 15.90 -5.69 5.21
C GLY A 93 15.32 -4.34 4.78
N LYS A 94 16.22 -3.34 4.72
CA LYS A 94 15.90 -1.94 4.39
C LYS A 94 15.16 -1.81 3.06
N THR A 95 15.59 -2.56 2.04
CA THR A 95 15.02 -2.50 0.69
C THR A 95 13.52 -2.78 0.70
N LEU A 96 13.09 -3.83 1.42
CA LEU A 96 11.67 -4.18 1.51
C LEU A 96 10.88 -3.16 2.33
N ALA A 97 11.44 -2.72 3.45
CA ALA A 97 10.79 -1.74 4.32
C ALA A 97 10.56 -0.39 3.59
N ASP A 98 11.59 0.10 2.88
CA ASP A 98 11.49 1.27 2.01
C ASP A 98 10.44 1.06 0.93
N PHE A 99 10.43 -0.12 0.29
CA PHE A 99 9.48 -0.40 -0.78
C PHE A 99 8.04 -0.43 -0.28
N PHE A 100 7.79 -0.94 0.93
CA PHE A 100 6.45 -0.87 1.53
C PHE A 100 6.02 0.56 1.82
N TRP A 101 6.92 1.36 2.39
CA TRP A 101 6.67 2.76 2.67
C TRP A 101 6.36 3.54 1.38
N GLU A 102 7.21 3.38 0.38
CA GLU A 102 7.09 4.03 -0.92
C GLU A 102 5.80 3.63 -1.63
N THR A 103 5.44 2.35 -1.62
CA THR A 103 4.19 1.87 -2.22
C THR A 103 2.98 2.48 -1.54
N TRP A 104 2.95 2.54 -0.20
CA TRP A 104 1.89 3.22 0.54
C TRP A 104 1.85 4.72 0.22
N ARG A 105 3.01 5.38 0.15
CA ARG A 105 3.07 6.81 -0.15
C ARG A 105 2.55 7.10 -1.55
N GLU A 106 3.06 6.40 -2.57
CA GLU A 106 2.76 6.70 -3.96
C GLU A 106 1.39 6.23 -4.42
N CYS A 107 0.89 5.11 -3.90
CA CYS A 107 -0.36 4.51 -4.37
C CYS A 107 -1.56 4.84 -3.48
N ARG A 108 -1.32 5.13 -2.19
CA ARG A 108 -2.36 5.51 -1.25
C ARG A 108 -2.25 6.97 -0.88
N ASN A 109 -1.13 7.45 -0.35
CA ASN A 109 -1.08 8.82 0.19
C ASN A 109 -1.21 9.89 -0.90
N THR A 110 -0.30 9.91 -1.88
CA THR A 110 -0.22 10.93 -2.92
C THR A 110 -1.47 10.97 -3.80
N VAL A 111 -2.09 9.81 -4.08
CA VAL A 111 -3.28 9.71 -4.92
C VAL A 111 -4.49 10.43 -4.32
N PHE A 112 -4.61 10.48 -2.98
CA PHE A 112 -5.71 11.20 -2.31
C PHE A 112 -5.43 12.70 -2.08
N HIS A 113 -4.20 13.18 -2.28
CA HIS A 113 -3.85 14.56 -2.00
C HIS A 113 -3.98 15.42 -3.25
N TRP A 114 -4.78 16.47 -3.21
CA TRP A 114 -4.82 17.47 -4.28
C TRP A 114 -3.61 18.41 -4.19
N PHE A 115 -2.95 18.64 -5.34
CA PHE A 115 -1.85 19.59 -5.45
C PHE A 115 -2.19 20.67 -6.47
N PRO A 116 -1.76 21.94 -6.24
CA PRO A 116 -1.93 23.01 -7.20
C PRO A 116 -1.36 22.64 -8.58
N ASN A 117 -2.05 23.09 -9.64
CA ASN A 117 -1.71 22.86 -11.04
C ASN A 117 -1.78 21.39 -11.50
N GLY A 118 -2.53 20.54 -10.80
CA GLY A 118 -2.79 19.17 -11.25
C GLY A 118 -1.57 18.25 -11.22
N LYS A 119 -0.57 18.56 -10.39
CA LYS A 119 0.69 17.79 -10.27
C LYS A 119 0.52 16.34 -9.81
N ASN A 120 -0.68 15.95 -9.40
CA ASN A 120 -1.02 14.65 -8.83
C ASN A 120 -2.15 13.93 -9.58
N ILE A 121 -2.55 14.46 -10.75
CA ILE A 121 -3.49 13.78 -11.63
C ILE A 121 -2.88 12.43 -12.02
N VAL A 122 -3.65 11.35 -11.90
CA VAL A 122 -3.22 10.02 -12.32
C VAL A 122 -3.77 9.75 -13.71
N THR A 123 -2.89 9.53 -14.68
CA THR A 123 -3.25 9.05 -16.01
C THR A 123 -3.56 7.55 -15.99
N LEU A 124 -4.24 7.03 -17.01
CA LEU A 124 -4.52 5.59 -17.12
C LEU A 124 -3.25 4.72 -17.08
N PRO A 125 -2.15 5.05 -17.79
CA PRO A 125 -0.88 4.33 -17.65
C PRO A 125 -0.28 4.41 -16.24
N GLU A 126 -0.38 5.55 -15.56
CA GLU A 126 0.10 5.69 -14.18
C GLU A 126 -0.75 4.88 -13.20
N ALA A 127 -2.05 4.75 -13.43
CA ALA A 127 -2.92 3.88 -12.64
C ALA A 127 -2.42 2.43 -12.73
N ARG A 128 -2.14 1.92 -13.95
CA ARG A 128 -1.53 0.61 -14.16
C ARG A 128 -0.22 0.44 -13.38
N GLN A 129 0.71 1.38 -13.51
CA GLN A 129 2.00 1.33 -12.80
C GLN A 129 1.81 1.25 -11.28
N LYS A 130 0.85 2.00 -10.73
CA LYS A 130 0.52 1.95 -9.30
C LYS A 130 -0.07 0.60 -8.88
N LEU A 131 -0.95 0.00 -9.68
CA LEU A 131 -1.47 -1.35 -9.41
C LEU A 131 -0.34 -2.40 -9.44
N GLU A 132 0.54 -2.34 -10.43
CA GLU A 132 1.70 -3.22 -10.54
C GLU A 132 2.66 -3.05 -9.36
N MET A 133 2.87 -1.81 -8.90
CA MET A 133 3.67 -1.52 -7.71
C MET A 133 3.07 -2.14 -6.44
N ILE A 134 1.75 -2.07 -6.26
CA ILE A 134 1.04 -2.70 -5.13
C ILE A 134 1.22 -4.23 -5.17
N VAL A 135 0.95 -4.86 -6.31
CA VAL A 135 1.08 -6.33 -6.45
C VAL A 135 2.52 -6.75 -6.19
N LYS A 136 3.49 -6.03 -6.74
CA LYS A 136 4.91 -6.32 -6.50
C LYS A 136 5.26 -6.22 -5.01
N ALA A 137 4.76 -5.21 -4.28
CA ALA A 137 5.01 -5.10 -2.84
C ALA A 137 4.43 -6.28 -2.06
N ILE A 138 3.24 -6.75 -2.44
CA ILE A 138 2.61 -7.95 -1.86
C ILE A 138 3.45 -9.20 -2.17
N ASP A 139 3.89 -9.39 -3.41
CA ASP A 139 4.72 -10.53 -3.83
C ASP A 139 6.07 -10.57 -3.09
N GLU A 140 6.75 -9.43 -3.00
CA GLU A 140 8.02 -9.32 -2.27
C GLU A 140 7.82 -9.62 -0.77
N ALA A 141 6.69 -9.23 -0.18
CA ALA A 141 6.36 -9.60 1.19
C ALA A 141 6.23 -11.12 1.38
N PHE A 142 5.60 -11.82 0.43
CA PHE A 142 5.48 -13.28 0.47
C PHE A 142 6.84 -13.97 0.39
N LYS A 143 7.75 -13.47 -0.45
CA LYS A 143 9.11 -14.00 -0.59
C LYS A 143 9.97 -13.75 0.64
N GLU A 144 9.98 -12.51 1.11
CA GLU A 144 11.02 -12.02 2.03
C GLU A 144 10.60 -12.06 3.51
N CYS A 145 9.29 -12.04 3.81
CA CYS A 145 8.81 -12.11 5.20
C CYS A 145 8.48 -13.54 5.66
N ASN A 146 8.75 -14.60 4.88
CA ASN A 146 8.33 -15.98 5.19
C ASN A 146 6.83 -16.06 5.55
N THR A 147 5.98 -15.48 4.71
CA THR A 147 4.52 -15.66 4.84
C THR A 147 4.11 -16.83 3.96
N ARG A 148 3.60 -17.91 4.57
CA ARG A 148 3.01 -19.07 3.90
C ARG A 148 1.50 -19.03 4.09
#